data_AF-A0A0B1ZQR4-F1
#
_entry.id   AF-A0A0B1ZQR4-F1
#
_cell.length_a   1.000
_cell.length_b   1.000
_cell.length_c   1.000
_cell.angle_alpha   90.00
_cell.angle_beta   90.00
_cell.angle_gamma   90.00
#
_symmetry.space_group_name_H-M   'P 1'
#
loop_
_entity.id
_entity.type
_entity.pdbx_description
1 polymer ?
#
loop_
_entity_poly.entity_id
_entity_poly.type
_entity_poly.pdbx_seq_one_letter_code
_entity_poly.pdbx_strand_id
1 'polypeptide(L)'
;MSNFAIEKLLWQACSNPADAGTFRAEPEAYLNNFRIDDEERALLLDWDVAGLADRGVNPMLLMMSFNAVAGKGDMMEYVTKINQPR
;
A
#
# COMPACT_ATOMS: atom_id res chain seq x y z
N MET A 1 -7.10 1.60 14.79
CA MET A 1 -6.21 0.56 15.37
C MET A 1 -4.76 0.96 15.09
N SER A 2 -3.75 0.27 15.63
CA SER A 2 -2.34 0.63 15.37
C SER A 2 -1.96 0.32 13.91
N ASN A 3 -1.42 1.31 13.18
CA ASN A 3 -0.96 1.21 11.78
C ASN A 3 0.11 0.12 11.51
N PHE A 4 0.58 -0.55 12.55
CA PHE A 4 1.61 -1.58 12.51
C PHE A 4 1.28 -2.74 11.56
N ALA A 5 0.01 -3.14 11.44
CA ALA A 5 -0.40 -4.21 10.53
C ALA A 5 -0.18 -3.80 9.06
N ILE A 6 -0.60 -2.58 8.70
CA ILE A 6 -0.40 -1.99 7.37
C ILE A 6 1.09 -1.79 7.09
N GLU A 7 1.83 -1.21 8.04
CA GLU A 7 3.27 -0.99 7.85
C GLU A 7 4.00 -2.32 7.64
N LYS A 8 3.68 -3.35 8.41
CA LYS A 8 4.27 -4.67 8.22
C LYS A 8 3.94 -5.25 6.84
N LEU A 9 2.70 -5.10 6.40
CA LEU A 9 2.23 -5.55 5.09
C LEU A 9 3.00 -4.85 3.96
N LEU A 10 3.03 -3.51 3.98
CA LEU A 10 3.74 -2.71 2.99
C LEU A 10 5.23 -3.06 2.97
N TRP A 11 5.83 -3.26 4.14
CA TRP A 11 7.22 -3.67 4.24
C TRP A 11 7.48 -5.06 3.63
N GLN A 12 6.58 -6.03 3.83
CA GLN A 12 6.69 -7.35 3.19
C GLN A 12 6.56 -7.26 1.66
N ALA A 13 5.58 -6.50 1.17
CA ALA A 13 5.41 -6.24 -0.26
C ALA A 13 6.64 -5.54 -0.88
N CYS A 14 7.31 -4.63 -0.16
CA CYS A 14 8.58 -4.04 -0.60
C CYS A 14 9.74 -5.04 -0.64
N SER A 15 9.85 -5.83 0.43
CA SER A 15 11.05 -6.61 0.73
C SER A 15 11.10 -7.92 -0.06
N ASN A 16 9.95 -8.42 -0.48
CA ASN A 16 9.84 -9.67 -1.22
C ASN A 16 9.07 -9.47 -2.53
N PRO A 17 9.72 -9.64 -3.70
CA PRO A 17 9.06 -9.48 -4.99
C PRO A 17 7.95 -10.50 -5.24
N ALA A 18 7.97 -11.67 -4.58
CA ALA A 18 6.87 -12.63 -4.65
C ALA A 18 5.60 -12.11 -3.96
N ASP A 19 5.76 -11.39 -2.85
CA ASP A 19 4.65 -10.75 -2.14
C ASP A 19 4.09 -9.58 -2.96
N ALA A 20 4.95 -8.77 -3.59
CA ALA A 20 4.51 -7.74 -4.55
C ALA A 20 3.74 -8.32 -5.74
N GLY A 21 4.20 -9.47 -6.27
CA GLY A 21 3.51 -10.19 -7.34
C GLY A 21 2.14 -10.71 -6.91
N THR A 22 2.05 -11.28 -5.71
CA THR A 22 0.80 -11.77 -5.12
C THR A 22 -0.16 -10.62 -4.85
N PHE A 23 0.34 -9.50 -4.31
CA PHE A 23 -0.47 -8.30 -4.11
C PHE A 23 -1.06 -7.77 -5.42
N ARG A 24 -0.27 -7.73 -6.50
CA ARG A 24 -0.78 -7.33 -7.83
C ARG A 24 -1.82 -8.29 -8.40
N ALA A 25 -1.59 -9.60 -8.25
CA ALA A 25 -2.43 -10.62 -8.86
C ALA A 25 -3.74 -10.81 -8.08
N GLU A 26 -3.66 -10.88 -6.76
CA GLU A 26 -4.76 -11.19 -5.85
C GLU A 26 -4.66 -10.35 -4.55
N PRO A 27 -4.91 -9.03 -4.64
CA PRO A 27 -4.77 -8.14 -3.49
C PRO A 27 -5.69 -8.54 -2.34
N GLU A 28 -6.95 -8.90 -2.60
CA GLU A 28 -7.90 -9.30 -1.56
C GLU A 28 -7.46 -10.55 -0.78
N ALA A 29 -6.93 -11.56 -1.49
CA ALA A 29 -6.43 -12.79 -0.90
C ALA A 29 -5.16 -12.53 -0.09
N TYR A 30 -4.27 -11.65 -0.58
CA TYR A 30 -3.09 -11.23 0.15
C TYR A 30 -3.45 -10.49 1.44
N LEU A 31 -4.38 -9.53 1.36
CA LEU A 31 -4.87 -8.74 2.49
C LEU A 31 -5.55 -9.61 3.58
N ASN A 32 -6.18 -10.73 3.21
CA ASN A 32 -6.76 -11.69 4.17
C ASN A 32 -5.73 -12.31 5.13
N ASN A 33 -4.44 -12.29 4.79
CA ASN A 33 -3.38 -12.79 5.67
C ASN A 33 -3.03 -11.82 6.80
N PHE A 34 -3.57 -10.59 6.76
CA PHE A 34 -3.27 -9.53 7.71
C PHE A 34 -4.51 -9.17 8.52
N ARG A 35 -4.28 -8.81 9.78
CA ARG A 35 -5.33 -8.34 10.69
C ARG A 35 -5.56 -6.85 10.48
N ILE A 36 -6.19 -6.51 9.36
CA ILE A 36 -6.61 -5.16 8.99
C ILE A 36 -8.14 -5.06 9.06
N ASP A 37 -8.66 -3.86 9.30
CA ASP A 37 -10.10 -3.59 9.27
C ASP A 37 -10.62 -3.34 7.83
N ASP A 38 -11.94 -3.23 7.70
CA ASP A 38 -12.59 -3.07 6.39
C ASP A 38 -12.28 -1.69 5.75
N GLU A 39 -12.05 -0.65 6.55
CA GLU A 39 -11.68 0.68 6.03
C GLU A 39 -10.23 0.67 5.53
N GLU A 40 -9.32 0.06 6.28
CA GLU A 40 -7.92 -0.15 5.91
C GLU A 40 -7.81 -1.01 4.64
N ARG A 41 -8.62 -2.07 4.55
CA ARG A 41 -8.72 -2.90 3.36
C ARG A 41 -9.18 -2.10 2.15
N ALA A 42 -10.23 -1.28 2.30
CA ALA A 42 -10.73 -0.45 1.21
C ALA A 42 -9.64 0.52 0.70
N LEU A 43 -8.90 1.18 1.61
CA LEU A 43 -7.78 2.05 1.22
C LEU A 43 -6.67 1.30 0.49
N LEU A 44 -6.34 0.09 0.93
CA LEU A 44 -5.29 -0.73 0.30
C LEU A 44 -5.73 -1.28 -1.06
N LEU A 45 -7.02 -1.61 -1.22
CA LEU A 45 -7.58 -2.06 -2.50
C LEU A 45 -7.68 -0.93 -3.53
N ASP A 46 -8.08 0.27 -3.08
CA ASP A 46 -8.13 1.47 -3.94
C ASP A 46 -6.73 2.08 -4.18
N TRP A 47 -5.74 1.59 -3.43
CA TRP A 47 -4.38 2.09 -3.45
C TRP A 47 -4.34 3.61 -3.13
N ASP A 48 -5.17 4.00 -2.14
CA ASP A 48 -5.32 5.37 -1.64
C ASP A 48 -4.19 5.68 -0.64
N VAL A 49 -3.04 6.04 -1.20
CA VAL A 49 -1.86 6.49 -0.47
C VAL A 49 -2.12 7.75 0.38
N ALA A 50 -3.06 8.62 -0.02
CA ALA A 50 -3.39 9.82 0.74
C ALA A 50 -4.21 9.45 2.00
N GLY A 51 -5.21 8.59 1.86
CA GLY A 51 -5.98 8.06 2.98
C GLY A 51 -5.13 7.25 3.96
N LEU A 52 -4.13 6.50 3.46
CA LEU A 52 -3.17 5.78 4.31
C LEU A 52 -2.23 6.74 5.06
N ALA A 53 -1.76 7.80 4.39
CA ALA A 53 -0.93 8.83 5.02
C ALA A 53 -1.72 9.64 6.08
N ASP A 54 -2.98 10.00 5.82
CA ASP A 54 -3.87 10.67 6.78
C ASP A 54 -4.10 9.82 8.04
N ARG A 55 -4.10 8.48 7.90
CA ARG A 55 -4.16 7.55 9.03
C ARG A 55 -2.85 7.44 9.81
N GLY A 56 -1.77 8.05 9.35
CA GLY A 56 -0.46 8.05 10.01
C GLY A 56 0.44 6.87 9.63
N VAL A 57 0.19 6.23 8.47
CA VAL A 57 1.12 5.26 7.88
C VAL A 57 2.34 6.02 7.36
N ASN A 58 3.54 5.46 7.56
CA ASN A 58 4.76 6.12 7.11
C ASN A 58 4.79 6.39 5.58
N PRO A 59 4.86 7.66 5.14
CA PRO A 59 4.85 8.02 3.72
C PRO A 59 6.04 7.46 2.93
N MET A 60 7.21 7.28 3.57
CA MET A 60 8.35 6.65 2.90
C MET A 60 8.09 5.18 2.59
N LEU A 61 7.40 4.49 3.50
CA LEU A 61 7.07 3.09 3.32
C LEU A 61 6.04 2.91 2.22
N LEU A 62 5.03 3.80 2.17
CA LEU A 62 4.06 3.86 1.06
C LEU A 62 4.77 4.08 -0.28
N MET A 63 5.74 4.99 -0.36
CA MET A 63 6.49 5.22 -1.59
C MET A 63 7.34 4.01 -2.00
N MET A 64 7.98 3.34 -1.04
CA MET A 64 8.77 2.13 -1.30
C MET A 64 7.89 0.97 -1.78
N SER A 65 6.74 0.76 -1.15
CA SER A 65 5.83 -0.33 -1.51
C SER A 65 5.19 -0.05 -2.84
N PHE A 66 4.84 1.20 -3.10
CA PHE A 66 4.41 1.66 -4.41
C PHE A 66 5.46 1.36 -5.48
N ASN A 67 6.74 1.64 -5.26
CA ASN A 67 7.77 1.32 -6.26
C ASN A 67 7.98 -0.19 -6.44
N ALA A 68 7.88 -0.99 -5.38
CA ALA A 68 8.01 -2.44 -5.47
C ALA A 68 6.82 -3.09 -6.20
N VAL A 69 5.61 -2.60 -5.92
CA VAL A 69 4.33 -3.12 -6.43
C VAL A 69 3.90 -2.44 -7.74
N ALA A 70 4.41 -1.28 -8.13
CA ALA A 70 4.19 -0.67 -9.45
C ALA A 70 5.38 -0.88 -10.40
N GLY A 71 6.56 -1.23 -9.87
CA GLY A 71 7.78 -1.42 -10.66
C GLY A 71 8.45 -0.09 -11.02
N LYS A 72 9.65 -0.16 -11.61
CA LYS A 72 10.44 0.99 -12.11
C LYS A 72 9.66 1.73 -13.22
N GLY A 73 8.68 2.55 -12.87
CA GLY A 73 7.87 3.28 -13.85
C GLY A 73 6.97 4.35 -13.26
N ASP A 74 6.35 4.10 -12.10
CA ASP A 74 5.16 4.87 -11.69
C ASP A 74 5.38 5.91 -10.57
N MET A 75 6.62 6.39 -10.38
CA MET A 75 6.85 7.47 -9.39
C MET A 75 6.04 8.74 -9.72
N MET A 76 5.73 9.00 -11.00
CA MET A 76 4.82 10.06 -11.42
C MET A 76 3.36 9.79 -11.07
N GLU A 77 2.93 8.53 -11.10
CA GLU A 77 1.57 8.13 -10.74
C GLU A 77 1.35 8.26 -9.22
N TYR A 78 2.36 7.90 -8.42
CA TYR A 78 2.38 8.15 -6.97
C TYR A 78 2.24 9.64 -6.64
N VAL A 79 3.00 10.51 -7.31
CA VAL A 79 2.94 11.97 -7.13
C VAL A 79 1.60 12.56 -7.59
N THR A 80 0.95 11.94 -8.58
CA THR A 80 -0.36 12.37 -9.04
C THR A 80 -1.44 12.01 -8.01
N LYS A 81 -1.42 10.78 -7.48
CA LYS A 81 -2.38 10.35 -6.44
C LYS A 81 -2.25 11.13 -5.13
N ILE A 82 -1.02 11.50 -4.72
CA ILE A 82 -0.83 12.27 -3.47
C ILE A 82 -1.24 13.76 -3.62
N ASN A 83 -1.23 14.30 -4.84
CA ASN A 83 -1.54 15.71 -5.11
C ASN A 83 -2.96 15.93 -5.66
N GLN A 84 -3.81 14.90 -5.76
CA GLN A 84 -5.18 15.11 -6.21
C GLN A 84 -5.96 15.93 -5.16
N PRO A 85 -6.42 17.15 -5.52
CA PRO A 85 -7.25 17.94 -4.63
C PRO A 85 -8.63 17.30 -4.52
N ARG A 86 -9.11 17.15 -3.28
CA ARG A 86 -10.44 16.62 -2.92
C ARG A 86 -11.59 17.39 -3.58
#